data_AF-A0A9P9DSC1-F1
#
_entry.id   AF-A0A9P9DSC1-F1
#
_cell.length_a   1.000
_cell.length_b   1.000
_cell.length_c   1.000
_cell.angle_alpha   90.00
_cell.angle_beta   90.00
_cell.angle_gamma   90.00
#
_symmetry.space_group_name_H-M   'P 1'
#
loop_
_entity.id
_entity.type
_entity.pdbx_description
1 polymer ?
#
loop_
_entity_poly.entity_id
_entity_poly.type
_entity_poly.pdbx_seq_one_letter_code
_entity_poly.pdbx_strand_id
1 'polypeptide(L)'
;MLRVLADLRAWSEPGLHLIVSSRDEVDIRQELGASPEQTIIMKNDSIDRDIASFISHHLRDNRRLLKWDEYHARIETALTTRAQGVFRWVECQFKALASCPQSEDLLDQLLKSLPQTLDETYERMLSNIPSSSKDYARQMLTLLCCAKRPLSVAELIDGIAV
;
A
#
# COMPACT_ATOMS: atom_id res chain seq x y z
N MET A 1 15.87 16.84 8.11
CA MET A 1 15.06 16.93 6.88
C MET A 1 13.90 17.91 7.04
N LEU A 2 12.99 17.74 8.03
CA LEU A 2 11.87 18.68 8.24
C LEU A 2 12.30 20.14 8.44
N ARG A 3 13.33 20.39 9.26
CA ARG A 3 13.91 21.74 9.45
C ARG A 3 14.32 22.42 8.14
N VAL A 4 14.90 21.67 7.21
CA VAL A 4 15.31 22.20 5.90
C VAL A 4 14.09 22.66 5.10
N LEU A 5 12.98 21.94 5.17
CA LEU A 5 11.74 22.33 4.50
C LEU A 5 11.14 23.61 5.13
N ALA A 6 11.22 23.74 6.45
CA ALA A 6 10.81 24.95 7.15
C ALA A 6 11.68 26.16 6.75
N ASP A 7 13.00 25.98 6.68
CA ASP A 7 13.94 27.01 6.23
C ASP A 7 13.65 27.44 4.78
N LEU A 8 13.46 26.48 3.87
CA LEU A 8 13.12 26.73 2.46
C LEU A 8 11.83 27.53 2.32
N ARG A 9 10.81 27.21 3.13
CA ARG A 9 9.54 27.93 3.15
C ARG A 9 9.71 29.37 3.65
N ALA A 10 10.60 29.59 4.63
CA ALA A 10 10.86 30.91 5.19
C ALA A 10 11.60 31.86 4.23
N TRP A 11 12.25 31.34 3.18
CA TRP A 11 12.93 32.18 2.18
C TRP A 11 11.97 33.06 1.38
N SER A 12 10.70 32.67 1.25
CA SER A 12 9.67 33.43 0.55
C SER A 12 10.04 33.83 -0.90
N GLU A 13 10.83 32.99 -1.58
CA GLU A 13 11.32 33.24 -2.93
C GLU A 13 10.20 33.08 -3.98
N PRO A 14 9.92 34.09 -4.83
CA PRO A 14 8.80 34.04 -5.79
C PRO A 14 8.87 32.89 -6.81
N GLY A 15 10.08 32.39 -7.08
CA GLY A 15 10.30 31.27 -8.01
C GLY A 15 10.26 29.89 -7.37
N LEU A 16 10.08 29.78 -6.05
CA LEU A 16 10.12 28.52 -5.32
C LEU A 16 8.71 28.01 -5.03
N HIS A 17 8.36 26.87 -5.61
CA HIS A 17 7.13 26.13 -5.31
C HIS A 17 7.47 24.80 -4.64
N LEU A 18 6.90 24.56 -3.46
CA LEU A 18 7.13 23.35 -2.69
C LEU A 18 5.88 22.47 -2.69
N ILE A 19 6.04 21.20 -3.08
CA ILE A 19 5.06 20.15 -2.85
C ILE A 19 5.70 19.15 -1.90
N VAL A 20 5.07 18.95 -0.74
CA VAL A 20 5.55 18.04 0.29
C VAL A 20 4.48 16.98 0.53
N SER A 21 4.87 15.70 0.44
CA SER A 21 4.03 14.57 0.81
C SER A 21 4.58 13.92 2.07
N SER A 22 3.71 13.62 3.03
CA SER A 22 4.10 12.97 4.28
C SER A 22 2.99 12.04 4.79
N ARG A 23 3.30 11.27 5.83
CA ARG A 23 2.26 10.69 6.69
C ARG A 23 1.62 11.80 7.52
N ASP A 24 0.39 11.58 7.96
CA ASP A 24 -0.35 12.48 8.85
C ASP A 24 0.11 12.29 10.31
N GLU A 25 1.35 12.68 10.58
CA GLU A 25 1.96 12.60 11.91
C GLU A 25 1.94 13.98 12.58
N VAL A 26 1.80 14.00 13.91
CA VAL A 26 1.66 15.23 14.69
C VAL A 26 2.92 16.11 14.59
N ASP A 27 4.09 15.50 14.71
CA ASP A 27 5.39 16.19 14.61
C ASP A 27 5.59 16.81 13.22
N ILE A 28 5.25 16.09 12.15
CA ILE A 28 5.35 16.59 10.78
C ILE A 28 4.40 17.77 10.55
N ARG A 29 3.14 17.68 10.99
CA ARG A 29 2.18 18.78 10.86
C ARG A 29 2.63 20.04 11.59
N GLN A 30 3.14 19.88 12.82
CA GLN A 30 3.61 21.00 13.63
C GLN A 30 4.83 21.68 13.01
N GLU A 31 5.81 20.91 12.56
CA GLU A 31 7.04 21.44 11.97
C GLU A 31 6.80 22.09 10.59
N LEU A 32 5.91 21.54 9.76
CA LEU A 32 5.58 22.13 8.47
C LEU A 32 4.74 23.39 8.62
N GLY A 33 3.86 23.46 9.63
CA GLY A 33 2.99 24.62 9.89
C GLY A 33 2.15 25.04 8.69
N ALA A 34 1.74 24.10 7.84
CA ALA A 34 0.91 24.39 6.66
C ALA A 34 -0.50 24.79 7.10
N SER A 35 -1.07 25.83 6.47
CA SER A 35 -2.47 26.16 6.72
C SER A 35 -3.38 25.05 6.15
N PRO A 36 -4.64 24.93 6.62
CA PRO A 36 -5.59 23.98 6.05
C PRO A 36 -5.79 24.15 4.53
N GLU A 37 -5.70 25.39 4.03
CA GLU A 37 -5.83 25.72 2.60
C GLU A 37 -4.63 25.23 1.76
N GLN A 38 -3.48 25.05 2.40
CA GLN A 38 -2.24 24.54 1.79
C GLN A 38 -2.08 23.02 1.98
N THR A 39 -3.04 22.39 2.66
CA THR A 39 -2.96 20.98 3.04
C THR A 39 -3.99 20.18 2.28
N ILE A 40 -3.54 19.15 1.56
CA ILE A 40 -4.43 18.19 0.89
C ILE A 40 -4.41 16.90 1.69
N ILE A 41 -5.54 16.59 2.34
CA ILE A 41 -5.70 15.35 3.10
C ILE A 41 -6.04 14.23 2.11
N MET A 42 -5.20 13.19 2.05
CA MET A 42 -5.39 12.06 1.13
C MET A 42 -6.44 11.03 1.62
N LYS A 43 -6.93 11.14 2.85
CA LYS A 43 -8.05 10.32 3.33
C LYS A 43 -9.36 11.09 3.18
N ASN A 44 -10.03 10.92 2.04
CA ASN A 44 -11.27 11.62 1.72
C ASN A 44 -12.15 10.81 0.74
N ASP A 45 -13.41 11.20 0.62
CA ASP A 45 -14.42 10.52 -0.22
C ASP A 45 -14.04 10.47 -1.72
N SER A 46 -13.23 11.42 -2.22
CA SER A 46 -12.77 11.37 -3.61
C SER A 46 -11.81 10.22 -3.82
N ILE A 47 -10.91 9.97 -2.87
CA ILE A 47 -10.01 8.82 -2.92
C ILE A 47 -10.79 7.52 -2.80
N ASP A 48 -11.84 7.46 -1.98
CA ASP A 48 -12.69 6.27 -1.90
C ASP A 48 -13.42 5.98 -3.22
N ARG A 49 -13.86 7.03 -3.95
CA ARG A 49 -14.40 6.89 -5.31
C ARG A 49 -13.35 6.42 -6.31
N ASP A 50 -12.14 6.97 -6.24
CA ASP A 50 -11.03 6.56 -7.12
C ASP A 50 -10.63 5.11 -6.85
N ILE A 51 -10.67 4.65 -5.59
CA ILE A 51 -10.46 3.26 -5.22
C ILE A 51 -11.56 2.36 -5.79
N ALA A 52 -12.83 2.75 -5.68
CA ALA A 52 -13.92 1.97 -6.27
C ALA A 52 -13.77 1.84 -7.80
N SER A 53 -13.44 2.95 -8.48
CA SER A 53 -13.15 2.96 -9.92
C SER A 53 -11.96 2.06 -10.25
N PHE A 54 -10.86 2.16 -9.48
CA PHE A 54 -9.69 1.30 -9.63
C PHE A 54 -10.08 -0.18 -9.47
N ILE A 55 -10.90 -0.52 -8.47
CA ILE A 55 -11.34 -1.90 -8.24
C ILE A 55 -12.12 -2.42 -9.43
N SER A 56 -13.12 -1.67 -9.89
CA SER A 56 -14.00 -2.06 -11.00
C SER A 56 -13.20 -2.27 -12.30
N HIS A 57 -12.29 -1.35 -12.62
CA HIS A 57 -11.40 -1.50 -13.79
C HIS A 57 -10.50 -2.73 -13.65
N HIS A 58 -9.88 -2.94 -12.48
CA HIS A 58 -8.94 -4.04 -12.30
C HIS A 58 -9.62 -5.42 -12.35
N LEU A 59 -10.85 -5.54 -11.84
CA LEU A 59 -11.63 -6.78 -11.93
C LEU A 59 -11.96 -7.16 -13.38
N ARG A 60 -12.26 -6.16 -14.23
CA ARG A 60 -12.60 -6.35 -15.65
C ARG A 60 -11.39 -6.60 -16.55
N ASP A 61 -10.27 -5.93 -16.30
CA ASP A 61 -9.12 -5.97 -17.22
C ASP A 61 -8.07 -7.02 -16.84
N ASN A 62 -8.02 -7.44 -15.57
CA ASN A 62 -7.04 -8.41 -15.11
C ASN A 62 -7.49 -9.83 -15.46
N ARG A 63 -6.77 -10.46 -16.41
CA ARG A 63 -7.02 -11.85 -16.86
C ARG A 63 -7.15 -12.88 -15.74
N ARG A 64 -6.43 -12.69 -14.61
CA ARG A 64 -6.48 -13.62 -13.47
C ARG A 64 -7.72 -13.43 -12.59
N LEU A 65 -8.42 -12.31 -12.74
CA LEU A 65 -9.64 -11.95 -12.01
C LEU A 65 -10.91 -12.10 -12.85
N LEU A 66 -10.78 -12.22 -14.18
CA LEU A 66 -11.91 -12.51 -15.08
C LEU A 66 -12.70 -13.78 -14.70
N LYS A 67 -12.05 -14.77 -14.10
CA LYS A 67 -12.71 -15.98 -13.58
C LYS A 67 -13.76 -15.70 -12.50
N TRP A 68 -13.78 -14.48 -11.96
CA TRP A 68 -14.70 -14.03 -10.93
C TRP A 68 -15.79 -13.07 -11.44
N ASP A 69 -16.00 -12.97 -12.76
CA ASP A 69 -16.95 -12.04 -13.39
C ASP A 69 -18.34 -12.04 -12.70
N GLU A 70 -18.90 -13.23 -12.48
CA GLU A 70 -20.19 -13.43 -11.80
C GLU A 70 -20.21 -12.88 -10.35
N TYR A 71 -19.04 -12.75 -9.72
CA TYR A 71 -18.88 -12.32 -8.33
C TYR A 71 -18.26 -10.91 -8.21
N HIS A 72 -18.04 -10.17 -9.30
CA HIS A 72 -17.38 -8.85 -9.26
C HIS A 72 -18.09 -7.89 -8.32
N ALA A 73 -19.42 -7.81 -8.36
CA ALA A 73 -20.18 -6.93 -7.47
C ALA A 73 -19.95 -7.23 -5.98
N ARG A 74 -19.85 -8.52 -5.62
CA ARG A 74 -19.58 -8.98 -4.25
C ARG A 74 -18.15 -8.62 -3.82
N ILE A 75 -17.18 -8.85 -4.70
CA ILE A 75 -15.77 -8.51 -4.47
C ILE A 75 -15.61 -7.00 -4.33
N GLU A 76 -16.20 -6.22 -5.24
CA GLU A 76 -16.14 -4.76 -5.25
C GLU A 76 -16.70 -4.18 -3.96
N THR A 77 -17.87 -4.64 -3.52
CA THR A 77 -18.44 -4.24 -2.22
C THR A 77 -17.49 -4.55 -1.06
N ALA A 78 -16.97 -5.78 -1.01
CA ALA A 78 -16.10 -6.22 0.09
C ALA A 78 -14.78 -5.43 0.15
N LEU A 79 -14.18 -5.12 -0.99
CA LEU A 79 -12.92 -4.38 -1.07
C LEU A 79 -13.13 -2.90 -0.81
N THR A 80 -14.11 -2.24 -1.44
CA THR A 80 -14.37 -0.81 -1.25
C THR A 80 -14.69 -0.48 0.20
N THR A 81 -15.51 -1.32 0.87
CA THR A 81 -15.90 -1.10 2.28
C THR A 81 -14.70 -1.17 3.25
N ARG A 82 -13.65 -1.92 2.90
CA ARG A 82 -12.50 -2.17 3.80
C ARG A 82 -11.21 -1.50 3.36
N ALA A 83 -11.16 -0.91 2.17
CA ALA A 83 -9.95 -0.26 1.65
C ALA A 83 -9.51 0.94 2.49
N GLN A 84 -10.46 1.66 3.11
CA GLN A 84 -10.20 2.80 4.00
C GLN A 84 -9.20 3.82 3.42
N GLY A 85 -9.33 4.15 2.13
CA GLY A 85 -8.42 5.07 1.44
C GLY A 85 -7.05 4.48 1.03
N VAL A 86 -6.83 3.17 1.13
CA VAL A 86 -5.51 2.54 0.90
C VAL A 86 -5.51 1.65 -0.36
N PHE A 87 -5.12 2.21 -1.51
CA PHE A 87 -4.95 1.45 -2.76
C PHE A 87 -4.06 0.20 -2.62
N ARG A 88 -2.98 0.30 -1.83
CA ARG A 88 -2.06 -0.82 -1.62
C ARG A 88 -2.74 -2.00 -0.93
N TRP A 89 -3.67 -1.74 -0.01
CA TRP A 89 -4.43 -2.80 0.64
C TRP A 89 -5.27 -3.57 -0.38
N VAL A 90 -5.93 -2.85 -1.31
CA VAL A 90 -6.73 -3.44 -2.40
C VAL A 90 -5.85 -4.30 -3.32
N GLU A 91 -4.69 -3.78 -3.73
CA GLU A 91 -3.75 -4.51 -4.59
C GLU A 91 -3.30 -5.85 -3.95
N CYS A 92 -3.07 -5.85 -2.63
CA CYS A 92 -2.75 -7.07 -1.89
C CYS A 92 -3.91 -8.08 -1.95
N GLN A 93 -5.15 -7.62 -1.84
CA GLN A 93 -6.31 -8.51 -1.93
C GLN A 93 -6.50 -9.06 -3.35
N PHE A 94 -6.20 -8.27 -4.40
CA PHE A 94 -6.19 -8.78 -5.77
C PHE A 94 -5.18 -9.91 -5.99
N LYS A 95 -3.99 -9.84 -5.38
CA LYS A 95 -3.02 -10.93 -5.43
C LYS A 95 -3.55 -12.20 -4.77
N ALA A 96 -4.27 -12.06 -3.66
CA ALA A 96 -4.94 -13.18 -2.99
C ALA A 96 -6.06 -13.77 -3.87
N LEU A 97 -6.96 -12.94 -4.40
CA LEU A 97 -8.05 -13.34 -5.30
C LEU A 97 -7.56 -14.02 -6.58
N ALA A 98 -6.47 -13.51 -7.17
CA ALA A 98 -5.85 -14.09 -8.35
C ALA A 98 -5.24 -15.47 -8.11
N SER A 99 -4.85 -15.76 -6.86
CA SER A 99 -4.25 -17.04 -6.45
C SER A 99 -5.28 -18.02 -5.86
N CYS A 100 -6.46 -17.53 -5.49
CA CYS A 100 -7.57 -18.36 -5.02
C CYS A 100 -8.11 -19.27 -6.13
N PRO A 101 -8.28 -20.59 -5.91
CA PRO A 101 -8.93 -21.47 -6.87
C PRO A 101 -10.36 -21.02 -7.18
N GLN A 102 -10.85 -21.29 -8.39
CA GLN A 102 -12.21 -20.90 -8.81
C GLN A 102 -13.25 -21.80 -8.12
N SER A 103 -13.67 -21.39 -6.93
CA SER A 103 -14.69 -22.03 -6.11
C SER A 103 -15.40 -20.96 -5.29
N GLU A 104 -16.73 -20.97 -5.30
CA GLU A 104 -17.53 -20.00 -4.55
C GLU A 104 -17.27 -20.08 -3.04
N ASP A 105 -17.21 -21.28 -2.48
CA ASP A 105 -16.95 -21.49 -1.05
C ASP A 105 -15.59 -20.91 -0.62
N LEU A 106 -14.55 -21.12 -1.45
CA LEU A 106 -13.22 -20.58 -1.19
C LEU A 106 -13.18 -19.05 -1.35
N LEU A 107 -13.91 -18.51 -2.32
CA LEU A 107 -14.06 -17.06 -2.47
C LEU A 107 -14.72 -16.46 -1.23
N ASP A 108 -15.78 -17.07 -0.73
CA ASP A 108 -16.50 -16.60 0.46
C ASP A 108 -15.62 -16.64 1.72
N GLN A 109 -14.86 -17.72 1.90
CA GLN A 109 -13.90 -17.81 2.99
C GLN A 109 -12.80 -16.73 2.88
N LEU A 110 -12.32 -16.48 1.66
CA LEU A 110 -11.33 -15.43 1.41
C LEU A 110 -11.90 -14.05 1.74
N LEU A 111 -13.09 -13.72 1.22
CA LEU A 111 -13.73 -12.42 1.45
C LEU A 111 -14.10 -12.20 2.93
N LYS A 112 -14.41 -13.26 3.68
CA LYS A 112 -14.64 -13.19 5.14
C LYS A 112 -13.35 -13.03 5.94
N SER A 113 -12.24 -13.56 5.44
CA SER A 113 -10.91 -13.53 6.10
C SER A 113 -9.99 -12.42 5.60
N LEU A 114 -10.52 -11.42 4.90
CA LEU A 114 -9.73 -10.27 4.48
C LEU A 114 -9.22 -9.50 5.72
N PRO A 115 -7.94 -9.11 5.73
CA PRO A 115 -7.39 -8.29 6.81
C PRO A 115 -8.09 -6.93 6.87
N GLN A 116 -8.27 -6.38 8.06
CA GLN A 116 -8.93 -5.08 8.25
C GLN A 116 -7.99 -3.91 7.90
N THR A 117 -6.68 -4.13 8.00
CA THR A 117 -5.67 -3.08 7.82
C THR A 117 -4.54 -3.52 6.90
N LEU A 118 -3.77 -2.55 6.41
CA LEU A 118 -2.56 -2.84 5.64
C LEU A 118 -1.50 -3.52 6.53
N ASP A 119 -1.46 -3.21 7.82
CA ASP A 119 -0.51 -3.83 8.77
C ASP A 119 -0.85 -5.30 8.99
N GLU A 120 -2.12 -5.64 9.23
CA GLU A 120 -2.57 -7.05 9.30
C GLU A 120 -2.28 -7.81 8.00
N THR A 121 -2.38 -7.12 6.85
CA THR A 121 -2.02 -7.69 5.56
C THR A 121 -0.54 -8.09 5.53
N TYR A 122 0.35 -7.20 5.98
CA TYR A 122 1.78 -7.49 6.05
C TYR A 122 2.13 -8.53 7.11
N GLU A 123 1.48 -8.50 8.28
CA GLU A 123 1.65 -9.52 9.32
C GLU A 123 1.31 -10.91 8.80
N ARG A 124 0.19 -11.05 8.07
CA ARG A 124 -0.18 -12.32 7.43
C ARG A 124 0.85 -12.75 6.39
N MET A 125 1.35 -11.84 5.56
CA MET A 125 2.40 -12.15 4.57
C MET A 125 3.68 -12.64 5.24
N LEU A 126 4.15 -11.96 6.28
CA LEU A 126 5.35 -12.33 7.04
C LEU A 126 5.16 -13.65 7.80
N SER A 127 3.97 -13.88 8.37
CA SER A 127 3.64 -15.12 9.08
C SER A 127 3.58 -16.33 8.17
N ASN A 128 3.19 -16.14 6.90
CA ASN A 128 3.14 -17.19 5.89
C ASN A 128 4.53 -17.56 5.32
N ILE A 129 5.60 -16.86 5.69
CA ILE A 129 6.96 -17.22 5.28
C ILE A 129 7.36 -18.54 5.97
N PRO A 130 7.79 -19.57 5.20
CA PRO A 130 8.25 -20.84 5.77
C PRO A 130 9.34 -20.62 6.81
N SER A 131 9.33 -21.41 7.89
CA SER A 131 10.30 -21.30 8.98
C SER A 131 11.76 -21.38 8.48
N SER A 132 12.03 -22.24 7.50
CA SER A 132 13.35 -22.38 6.85
C SER A 132 13.82 -21.14 6.10
N SER A 133 12.91 -20.22 5.77
CA SER A 133 13.20 -19.00 5.00
C SER A 133 13.12 -17.72 5.85
N LYS A 134 12.76 -17.81 7.13
CA LYS A 134 12.54 -16.64 7.99
C LYS A 134 13.80 -15.81 8.21
N ASP A 135 14.94 -16.45 8.41
CA ASP A 135 16.22 -15.75 8.62
C ASP A 135 16.66 -15.01 7.36
N TYR A 136 16.57 -15.66 6.19
CA TYR A 136 16.82 -15.00 4.90
C TYR A 136 15.86 -13.84 4.65
N ALA A 137 14.56 -14.02 4.88
CA ALA A 137 13.58 -12.96 4.72
C ALA A 137 13.88 -11.77 5.63
N ARG A 138 14.28 -12.01 6.89
CA ARG A 138 14.69 -10.95 7.81
C ARG A 138 15.91 -10.20 7.28
N GLN A 139 16.97 -10.89 6.89
CA GLN A 139 18.18 -10.28 6.35
C GLN A 139 17.88 -9.44 5.10
N MET A 140 17.13 -10.00 4.15
CA MET A 140 16.73 -9.31 2.92
C MET A 140 15.93 -8.03 3.24
N LEU A 141 14.93 -8.11 4.12
CA LEU A 141 14.12 -6.96 4.50
C LEU A 141 14.95 -5.90 5.21
N THR A 142 15.89 -6.29 6.07
CA THR A 142 16.83 -5.35 6.72
C THR A 142 17.70 -4.63 5.69
N LEU A 143 18.28 -5.37 4.72
CA LEU A 143 19.07 -4.78 3.65
C LEU A 143 18.23 -3.78 2.83
N LEU A 144 17.00 -4.14 2.48
CA LEU A 144 16.08 -3.26 1.75
C LEU A 144 15.73 -1.98 2.54
N CYS A 145 15.54 -2.07 3.86
CA CYS A 145 15.27 -0.91 4.70
C CYS A 145 16.47 0.06 4.79
N CYS A 146 17.69 -0.44 4.69
CA CYS A 146 18.92 0.36 4.77
C CYS A 146 19.44 0.82 3.41
N ALA A 147 18.89 0.28 2.30
CA ALA A 147 19.37 0.58 0.96
C ALA A 147 19.02 2.03 0.56
N LYS A 148 20.04 2.78 0.08
CA LYS A 148 19.86 4.15 -0.43
C LYS A 148 19.22 4.21 -1.81
N ARG A 149 19.20 3.09 -2.51
CA ARG A 149 18.62 2.90 -3.84
C ARG A 149 17.99 1.52 -3.93
N PRO A 150 17.07 1.28 -4.87
CA PRO A 150 16.60 -0.06 -5.16
C PRO A 150 17.79 -1.01 -5.41
N LEU A 151 17.77 -2.15 -4.72
CA LEU A 151 18.73 -3.24 -4.92
C LEU A 151 18.23 -4.14 -6.04
N SER A 152 19.17 -4.60 -6.88
CA SER A 152 18.90 -5.71 -7.77
C SER A 152 18.81 -7.02 -6.98
N VAL A 153 18.19 -8.04 -7.58
CA VAL A 153 18.10 -9.38 -6.96
C VAL A 153 19.51 -9.95 -6.72
N ALA A 154 20.46 -9.74 -7.65
CA ALA A 154 21.83 -10.19 -7.51
C ALA A 154 22.52 -9.54 -6.28
N GLU A 155 22.42 -8.23 -6.14
CA GLU A 155 22.98 -7.50 -4.99
C GLU A 155 22.38 -7.95 -3.66
N LEU A 156 21.09 -8.28 -3.65
CA LEU A 156 20.42 -8.78 -2.45
C LEU A 156 20.90 -10.18 -2.07
N ILE A 157 21.12 -11.06 -3.07
CA ILE A 157 21.68 -12.40 -2.86
C ILE A 157 23.11 -12.31 -2.33
N ASP A 158 23.95 -11.46 -2.93
CA ASP A 158 25.33 -11.26 -2.49
C ASP A 158 25.37 -10.71 -1.05
N GLY A 159 24.45 -9.80 -0.71
CA GLY A 159 24.38 -9.19 0.62
C GLY A 159 23.95 -10.11 1.75
N ILE A 160 23.29 -11.25 1.46
CA ILE A 160 22.89 -12.25 2.46
C ILE A 160 23.80 -13.47 2.51
N ALA A 161 24.74 -13.60 1.56
CA ALA A 161 25.69 -14.70 1.48
C ALA A 161 26.93 -14.52 2.39
N VAL A 162 26.99 -13.41 3.13
CA VAL A 162 28.07 -13.01 4.04
C VAL A 162 27.63 -13.22 5.48
#